data_AF-A0AAW2C155-F1
#
_entry.id   AF-A0AAW2C155-F1
#
_cell.length_a   1.000
_cell.length_b   1.000
_cell.length_c   1.000
_cell.angle_alpha   90.00
_cell.angle_beta   90.00
_cell.angle_gamma   90.00
#
_symmetry.space_group_name_H-M   'P 1'
#
loop_
_entity.id
_entity.type
_entity.pdbx_description
1 polymer ?
#
loop_
_entity_poly.entity_id
_entity_poly.type
_entity_poly.pdbx_seq_one_letter_code
_entity_poly.pdbx_strand_id
1 'polypeptide(L)'
;MEVIARTFKLLWHVKKGFEVRDMGNHCVLFVFMEESDIDKVLAGEPWSFDKNMVALKRVLRPAEVRGLNFDRVSFWIQVHDLPLGSLNMWIASDIVSLAGMVNPGSGDAEEFEGGNYMRVRVSIDITKPLSRGRKVEFENGEESWVCFKYERLPNLCYWCGCLTH
;
A
#
# COMPACT_ATOMS: atom_id res chain seq x y z
N MET A 1 -20.09 -7.54 10.66
CA MET A 1 -19.32 -8.65 10.07
C MET A 1 -19.84 -9.10 8.72
N GLU A 2 -21.13 -9.41 8.57
CA GLU A 2 -21.68 -9.91 7.30
C GLU A 2 -21.51 -8.92 6.13
N VAL A 3 -21.62 -7.61 6.41
CA VAL A 3 -21.40 -6.56 5.39
C VAL A 3 -19.95 -6.53 4.91
N ILE A 4 -18.96 -6.59 5.82
CA ILE A 4 -17.52 -6.66 5.49
C ILE A 4 -17.25 -7.87 4.60
N ALA A 5 -17.78 -9.04 4.98
CA ALA A 5 -17.62 -10.26 4.21
C ALA A 5 -18.23 -10.13 2.81
N ARG A 6 -19.44 -9.56 2.69
CA ARG A 6 -20.11 -9.35 1.39
C ARG A 6 -19.33 -8.39 0.50
N THR A 7 -18.86 -7.26 1.05
CA THR A 7 -18.08 -6.26 0.30
C THR A 7 -16.79 -6.88 -0.25
N PHE A 8 -16.00 -7.55 0.58
CA PHE A 8 -14.74 -8.12 0.13
C PHE A 8 -14.88 -9.36 -0.78
N LYS A 9 -15.97 -10.13 -0.64
CA LYS A 9 -16.30 -11.20 -1.60
C LYS A 9 -16.50 -10.65 -3.01
N LEU A 10 -17.13 -9.48 -3.14
CA LEU A 10 -17.31 -8.81 -4.44
C LEU A 10 -16.01 -8.20 -4.97
N LEU A 11 -15.18 -7.61 -4.10
CA LEU A 11 -13.97 -6.90 -4.51
C LEU A 11 -12.80 -7.83 -4.88
N TRP A 12 -12.60 -8.92 -4.12
CA TRP A 12 -11.41 -9.76 -4.28
C TRP A 12 -11.54 -10.78 -5.41
N HIS A 13 -12.76 -11.01 -5.92
CA HIS A 13 -13.04 -11.93 -7.02
C HIS A 13 -12.34 -13.29 -6.83
N VAL A 14 -12.51 -13.88 -5.64
CA VAL A 14 -11.94 -15.19 -5.30
C VAL A 14 -12.79 -16.32 -5.86
N LYS A 15 -12.15 -17.32 -6.46
CA LYS A 15 -12.87 -18.37 -7.22
C LYS A 15 -13.68 -19.29 -6.32
N LYS A 16 -13.12 -19.67 -5.18
CA LYS A 16 -13.75 -20.60 -4.21
C LYS A 16 -14.33 -19.91 -2.98
N GLY A 17 -14.34 -18.58 -2.97
CA GLY A 17 -14.76 -17.80 -1.81
C GLY A 17 -13.75 -17.88 -0.65
N PHE A 18 -14.17 -17.35 0.50
CA PHE A 18 -13.46 -17.44 1.77
C PHE A 18 -14.48 -17.45 2.92
N GLU A 19 -14.06 -18.02 4.05
CA GLU A 19 -14.77 -17.89 5.32
C GLU A 19 -14.31 -16.62 6.05
N VAL A 20 -15.18 -16.07 6.88
CA VAL A 20 -14.90 -14.90 7.70
C VAL A 20 -15.18 -15.23 9.15
N ARG A 21 -14.22 -14.99 10.03
CA ARG A 21 -14.36 -15.15 11.48
C ARG A 21 -14.10 -13.83 12.17
N ASP A 22 -14.99 -13.47 13.08
CA ASP A 22 -14.81 -12.31 13.94
C ASP A 22 -13.83 -12.66 15.07
N MET A 23 -12.77 -11.86 15.21
CA MET A 23 -11.76 -12.03 16.25
C MET A 23 -11.92 -10.99 17.37
N GLY A 24 -12.93 -10.12 17.29
CA GLY A 24 -13.11 -8.97 18.17
C GLY A 24 -12.07 -7.87 17.92
N ASN A 25 -12.17 -6.75 18.65
CA ASN A 25 -11.20 -5.65 18.60
C ASN A 25 -10.88 -5.16 17.17
N HIS A 26 -11.92 -5.01 16.34
CA HIS A 26 -11.80 -4.62 14.92
C HIS A 26 -10.92 -5.54 14.06
N CYS A 27 -10.65 -6.77 14.53
CA CYS A 27 -9.88 -7.78 13.80
C CYS A 27 -10.81 -8.83 13.19
N VAL A 28 -10.52 -9.18 11.93
CA VAL A 28 -11.28 -10.17 11.16
C VAL A 28 -10.32 -11.16 10.54
N LEU A 29 -10.61 -12.45 10.68
CA LEU A 29 -9.84 -13.52 10.02
C LEU A 29 -10.56 -13.98 8.76
N PHE A 30 -9.88 -13.86 7.62
CA PHE A 30 -10.31 -14.40 6.34
C PHE A 30 -9.59 -15.72 6.09
N VAL A 31 -10.35 -16.81 5.89
CA VAL A 31 -9.79 -18.14 5.63
C VAL A 31 -10.06 -18.50 4.17
N PHE A 32 -8.99 -18.57 3.38
CA PHE A 32 -9.03 -18.89 1.95
C PHE A 32 -8.72 -20.37 1.72
N MET A 33 -9.26 -20.92 0.63
CA MET A 33 -9.00 -22.29 0.22
C MET A 33 -7.74 -22.43 -0.65
N GLU A 34 -7.36 -21.35 -1.35
CA GLU A 34 -6.20 -21.32 -2.25
C GLU A 34 -5.24 -20.22 -1.82
N GLU A 35 -3.96 -20.56 -1.76
CA GLU A 35 -2.90 -19.60 -1.44
C GLU A 35 -2.78 -18.49 -2.49
N SER A 36 -3.02 -18.80 -3.76
CA SER A 36 -3.05 -17.83 -4.85
C SER A 36 -4.09 -16.73 -4.67
N ASP A 37 -5.24 -17.03 -4.04
CA ASP A 37 -6.25 -16.04 -3.70
C ASP A 37 -5.72 -15.09 -2.60
N ILE A 38 -4.94 -15.61 -1.64
CA ILE A 38 -4.30 -14.79 -0.59
C ILE A 38 -3.29 -13.83 -1.22
N ASP A 39 -2.41 -14.34 -2.09
CA ASP A 39 -1.37 -13.53 -2.72
C ASP A 39 -1.98 -12.44 -3.62
N LYS A 40 -3.04 -12.77 -4.36
CA LYS A 40 -3.81 -11.80 -5.15
C LYS A 40 -4.42 -10.70 -4.28
N VAL A 41 -5.03 -11.06 -3.14
CA VAL A 41 -5.63 -10.10 -2.22
C VAL A 41 -4.57 -9.17 -1.62
N LEU A 42 -3.42 -9.70 -1.19
CA LEU A 42 -2.31 -8.91 -0.65
C LEU A 42 -1.69 -8.00 -1.72
N ALA A 43 -1.50 -8.51 -2.94
CA ALA A 43 -1.03 -7.70 -4.07
C ALA A 43 -2.00 -6.54 -4.41
N GLY A 44 -3.29 -6.73 -4.15
CA GLY A 44 -4.33 -5.74 -4.41
C GLY A 44 -4.45 -4.59 -3.41
N GLU A 45 -3.68 -4.56 -2.32
CA GLU A 45 -3.65 -3.46 -1.34
C GLU A 45 -3.43 -2.07 -2.00
N PRO A 46 -3.79 -0.94 -1.37
CA PRO A 46 -4.50 -0.85 -0.10
C PRO A 46 -5.98 -1.20 -0.27
N TRP A 47 -6.57 -1.72 0.80
CA TRP A 47 -8.01 -1.95 0.88
C TRP A 47 -8.65 -0.96 1.84
N SER A 48 -9.90 -0.60 1.56
CA SER A 48 -10.70 0.23 2.46
C SER A 48 -12.11 -0.33 2.59
N PHE A 49 -12.69 -0.12 3.77
CA PHE A 49 -14.08 -0.43 4.06
C PHE A 49 -14.69 0.77 4.78
N ASP A 50 -15.79 1.29 4.23
CA ASP A 50 -16.45 2.50 4.76
C ASP A 50 -15.47 3.66 4.99
N LYS A 51 -14.60 3.92 4.00
CA LYS A 51 -13.54 4.95 4.02
C LYS A 51 -12.41 4.76 5.04
N ASN A 52 -12.47 3.70 5.84
CA ASN A 52 -11.42 3.33 6.78
C ASN A 52 -10.46 2.33 6.14
N MET A 53 -9.18 2.41 6.49
CA MET A 53 -8.16 1.49 5.99
C MET A 53 -8.35 0.09 6.54
N VAL A 54 -8.14 -0.92 5.68
CA VAL A 54 -8.06 -2.32 6.09
C VAL A 54 -6.63 -2.80 5.88
N ALA A 55 -5.90 -2.97 6.99
CA ALA A 55 -4.57 -3.54 6.98
C ALA A 55 -4.66 -5.08 7.03
N LEU A 56 -4.00 -5.76 6.09
CA LEU A 56 -4.01 -7.21 6.00
C LEU A 56 -2.65 -7.77 6.42
N LYS A 57 -2.68 -8.87 7.19
CA LYS A 57 -1.48 -9.67 7.49
C LYS A 57 -1.78 -11.12 7.15
N ARG A 58 -0.84 -11.75 6.44
CA ARG A 58 -0.89 -13.18 6.18
C ARG A 58 -0.59 -13.94 7.48
N VAL A 59 -1.46 -14.87 7.83
CA VAL A 59 -1.31 -15.72 9.02
C VAL A 59 -1.00 -17.12 8.55
N LEU A 60 0.13 -17.68 8.98
CA LEU A 60 0.51 -19.06 8.64
C LEU A 60 0.01 -20.04 9.68
N ARG A 61 -0.04 -19.62 10.95
CA ARG A 61 -0.52 -20.47 12.06
C ARG A 61 -1.59 -19.73 12.88
N PRO A 62 -2.71 -20.38 13.21
CA PRO A 62 -3.77 -19.76 14.03
C PRO A 62 -3.31 -19.20 15.38
N ALA A 63 -2.24 -19.76 15.96
CA ALA A 63 -1.66 -19.28 17.21
C ALA A 63 -1.02 -17.88 17.10
N GLU A 64 -0.63 -17.45 15.89
CA GLU A 64 0.04 -16.18 15.65
C GLU A 64 -0.93 -14.98 15.66
N VAL A 65 -2.24 -15.22 15.63
CA VAL A 65 -3.24 -14.14 15.58
C VAL A 65 -3.16 -13.22 16.80
N ARG A 66 -2.80 -13.77 17.98
CA ARG A 66 -2.58 -12.99 19.21
C ARG A 66 -1.18 -12.38 19.18
N GLY A 67 -1.08 -11.13 18.72
CA GLY A 67 0.19 -10.40 18.66
C GLY A 67 0.56 -9.88 17.27
N LEU A 68 -0.33 -10.04 16.27
CA LEU A 68 -0.15 -9.40 14.98
C LEU A 68 -0.16 -7.88 15.14
N ASN A 69 0.92 -7.25 14.68
CA ASN A 69 0.97 -5.81 14.53
C ASN A 69 0.44 -5.44 13.13
N PHE A 70 -0.54 -4.54 13.05
CA PHE A 70 -1.12 -4.03 11.81
C PHE A 70 -0.57 -2.62 11.51
N ASP A 71 0.74 -2.52 11.46
CA ASP A 71 1.49 -1.27 11.36
C ASP A 71 1.84 -0.88 9.92
N ARG A 72 1.64 -1.78 8.95
CA ARG A 72 2.05 -1.54 7.55
C ARG A 72 0.99 -1.93 6.54
N VAL A 73 0.89 -1.12 5.48
CA VAL A 73 0.04 -1.37 4.30
C VAL A 73 0.80 -0.98 3.05
N SER A 74 0.62 -1.73 1.97
CA SER A 74 1.26 -1.44 0.68
C SER A 74 0.46 -0.46 -0.16
N PHE A 75 1.11 0.60 -0.63
CA PHE A 75 0.54 1.60 -1.54
C PHE A 75 1.26 1.59 -2.88
N TRP A 76 0.53 1.92 -3.94
CA TRP A 76 1.17 2.46 -5.14
C TRP A 76 1.40 3.96 -4.90
N ILE A 77 2.65 4.38 -5.03
CA ILE A 77 3.08 5.76 -4.91
C ILE A 77 3.51 6.22 -6.29
N GLN A 78 2.90 7.31 -6.75
CA GLN A 78 3.34 8.03 -7.93
C GLN A 78 4.38 9.06 -7.53
N VAL A 79 5.51 9.05 -8.22
CA VAL A 79 6.66 9.92 -8.05
C VAL A 79 6.65 10.93 -9.21
N HIS A 80 6.26 12.15 -8.90
CA HIS A 80 6.09 13.26 -9.85
C HIS A 80 7.25 14.24 -9.76
N ASP A 81 7.38 15.08 -10.79
CA ASP A 81 8.30 16.23 -10.83
C ASP A 81 9.79 15.83 -10.77
N LEU A 82 10.11 14.64 -11.27
CA LEU A 82 11.49 14.23 -11.52
C LEU A 82 12.04 14.93 -12.77
N PRO A 83 13.28 15.43 -12.74
CA PRO A 83 13.97 15.93 -13.93
C PRO A 83 13.99 14.88 -15.04
N LEU A 84 13.85 15.30 -16.31
CA LEU A 84 13.78 14.38 -17.45
C LEU A 84 14.96 13.40 -17.54
N GLY A 85 16.17 13.85 -17.19
CA GLY A 85 17.37 13.00 -17.16
C GLY A 85 17.41 11.99 -16.00
N SER A 86 16.52 12.13 -15.02
CA SER A 86 16.44 11.31 -13.80
C SER A 86 15.16 10.47 -13.76
N LEU A 87 14.40 10.40 -14.86
CA LEU A 87 13.26 9.52 -15.03
C LEU A 87 13.72 8.07 -15.18
N ASN A 88 14.18 7.47 -14.08
CA ASN A 88 14.49 6.05 -14.03
C ASN A 88 13.96 5.37 -12.76
N MET A 89 13.54 4.12 -12.90
CA MET A 89 12.86 3.37 -11.84
C MET A 89 13.74 3.18 -10.60
N TRP A 90 15.06 3.12 -10.78
CA TRP A 90 16.00 2.99 -9.67
C TRP A 90 16.01 4.25 -8.79
N ILE A 91 16.11 5.45 -9.38
CA ILE A 91 16.02 6.74 -8.70
C ILE A 91 14.67 6.89 -8.00
N ALA A 92 13.56 6.58 -8.69
CA ALA A 92 12.24 6.63 -8.06
C ALA A 92 12.15 5.71 -6.85
N SER A 93 12.63 4.47 -6.98
CA SER A 93 12.65 3.49 -5.89
C SER A 93 13.51 3.95 -4.72
N ASP A 94 14.67 4.53 -4.99
CA ASP A 94 15.57 5.08 -3.96
C ASP A 94 14.91 6.23 -3.20
N ILE A 95 14.33 7.19 -3.92
CA ILE A 95 13.62 8.35 -3.34
C ILE A 95 12.46 7.89 -2.44
N VAL A 96 11.64 6.94 -2.88
CA VAL A 96 10.50 6.46 -2.09
C VAL A 96 10.88 5.46 -1.00
N SER A 97 12.09 4.89 -1.03
CA SER A 97 12.59 4.02 0.04
C SER A 97 12.65 4.74 1.40
N LEU A 98 12.76 6.08 1.37
CA LEU A 98 12.69 6.95 2.54
C LEU A 98 11.27 7.13 3.09
N ALA A 99 10.25 6.76 2.33
CA ALA A 99 8.86 6.75 2.78
C ALA A 99 8.44 5.37 3.33
N GLY A 100 9.06 4.30 2.84
CA GLY A 100 8.81 2.93 3.31
C GLY A 100 9.60 1.88 2.55
N MET A 101 9.24 0.62 2.74
CA MET A 101 9.94 -0.51 2.11
C MET A 101 9.41 -0.73 0.70
N VAL A 102 10.27 -0.61 -0.31
CA VAL A 102 9.92 -0.89 -1.71
C VAL A 102 9.66 -2.38 -1.88
N ASN A 103 8.52 -2.74 -2.47
CA ASN A 103 8.17 -4.14 -2.70
C ASN A 103 8.97 -4.71 -3.89
N PRO A 104 9.51 -5.93 -3.79
CA PRO A 104 10.18 -6.58 -4.92
C PRO A 104 9.27 -6.68 -6.15
N GLY A 105 9.82 -6.46 -7.34
CA GLY A 105 9.05 -6.51 -8.59
C GLY A 105 8.24 -5.25 -8.90
N SER A 106 8.34 -4.19 -8.09
CA SER A 106 7.80 -2.86 -8.46
C SER A 106 8.49 -2.23 -9.69
N GLY A 107 9.55 -2.88 -10.19
CA GLY A 107 10.37 -2.43 -11.31
C GLY A 107 9.79 -2.72 -12.69
N ASP A 108 8.67 -3.45 -12.77
CA ASP A 108 7.84 -3.47 -13.96
C ASP A 108 7.09 -2.14 -14.01
N ALA A 109 7.83 -1.09 -14.38
CA ALA A 109 7.21 0.06 -14.98
C ALA A 109 6.41 -0.48 -16.16
N GLU A 110 5.12 -0.72 -15.97
CA GLU A 110 4.21 -0.25 -16.99
C GLU A 110 4.57 1.23 -17.12
N GLU A 111 5.45 1.54 -18.08
CA GLU A 111 5.53 2.86 -18.67
C GLU A 111 4.09 3.18 -19.01
N PHE A 112 3.42 3.86 -18.08
CA PHE A 112 2.01 4.12 -18.22
C PHE A 112 1.97 5.11 -19.38
N GLU A 113 1.63 4.60 -20.57
CA GLU A 113 1.64 5.33 -21.83
C GLU A 113 0.90 6.66 -21.62
N GLY A 114 1.65 7.75 -21.42
CA GLY A 114 1.12 9.11 -21.24
C GLY A 114 1.30 9.80 -19.87
N GLY A 115 1.98 9.21 -18.87
CA GLY A 115 2.19 9.85 -17.55
C GLY A 115 3.58 10.46 -17.32
N ASN A 116 3.67 11.71 -16.83
CA ASN A 116 4.92 12.35 -16.36
C ASN A 116 5.38 11.88 -14.96
N TYR A 117 5.11 10.62 -14.59
CA TYR A 117 5.43 10.10 -13.26
C TYR A 117 5.85 8.63 -13.30
N MET A 118 6.65 8.22 -12.31
CA MET A 118 6.94 6.82 -12.07
C MET A 118 6.07 6.27 -10.94
N ARG A 119 5.73 4.99 -11.01
CA ARG A 119 4.84 4.34 -10.06
C ARG A 119 5.61 3.25 -9.34
N VAL A 120 5.71 3.35 -8.01
CA VAL A 120 6.45 2.41 -7.18
C VAL A 120 5.55 1.81 -6.12
N ARG A 121 5.68 0.51 -5.88
CA ARG A 121 4.95 -0.19 -4.83
C ARG A 121 5.74 -0.12 -3.53
N VAL A 122 5.15 0.45 -2.48
CA VAL A 122 5.85 0.68 -1.20
C VAL A 122 4.97 0.26 -0.02
N SER A 123 5.52 -0.58 0.85
CA SER A 123 4.96 -0.90 2.17
C SER A 123 5.27 0.24 3.15
N ILE A 124 4.23 0.95 3.57
CA ILE A 124 4.32 2.15 4.40
C ILE A 124 3.95 1.83 5.84
N ASP A 125 4.66 2.41 6.80
CA ASP A 125 4.30 2.40 8.22
C ASP A 125 3.14 3.38 8.46
N ILE A 126 1.94 2.86 8.70
CA ILE A 126 0.70 3.64 8.81
C ILE A 126 0.54 4.31 10.18
N THR A 127 1.42 3.99 11.14
CA THR A 127 1.44 4.61 12.47
C THR A 127 2.11 5.99 12.46
N LYS A 128 2.72 6.36 11.33
CA LYS A 128 3.44 7.61 11.13
C LYS A 128 2.74 8.50 10.09
N PRO A 129 3.01 9.82 10.11
CA PRO A 129 2.54 10.71 9.05
C PRO A 129 3.04 10.28 7.67
N LEU A 130 2.17 10.35 6.66
CA LEU A 130 2.55 10.06 5.28
C LEU A 130 3.49 11.13 4.70
N SER A 131 4.53 10.68 4.02
CA SER A 131 5.47 11.55 3.30
C SER A 131 4.82 12.08 2.03
N ARG A 132 4.62 13.40 1.90
CA ARG A 132 4.00 14.00 0.70
C ARG A 132 4.98 14.24 -0.45
N GLY A 133 6.27 14.07 -0.20
CA GLY A 133 7.34 14.35 -1.14
C GLY A 133 8.66 14.54 -0.42
N ARG A 134 9.72 14.79 -1.19
CA ARG A 134 11.07 15.02 -0.67
C ARG A 134 11.79 16.04 -1.53
N LYS A 135 12.66 16.82 -0.90
CA LYS A 135 13.68 17.60 -1.62
C LYS A 135 14.83 16.64 -1.96
N VAL A 136 15.21 16.60 -3.22
CA VAL A 136 16.27 15.73 -3.76
C VAL A 136 17.31 16.60 -4.45
N GLU A 137 18.58 16.36 -4.12
CA GLU A 137 19.73 16.95 -4.80
C GLU A 137 20.22 15.95 -5.86
N PHE A 138 20.33 16.39 -7.11
CA PHE A 138 20.79 15.58 -8.24
C PHE A 138 22.30 15.76 -8.45
N GLU A 139 22.93 14.87 -9.24
CA GLU A 139 24.39 14.87 -9.46
C GLU A 139 24.93 16.18 -10.07
N ASN A 140 24.08 16.94 -10.77
CA ASN A 140 24.41 18.24 -11.33
C ASN A 140 24.35 19.39 -10.28
N GLY A 141 24.04 19.08 -9.02
CA GLY A 141 23.85 20.05 -7.94
C GLY A 141 22.51 20.77 -7.95
N GLU A 142 21.60 20.42 -8.87
CA GLU A 142 20.23 20.95 -8.87
C GLU A 142 19.42 20.30 -7.75
N GLU A 143 18.63 21.10 -7.06
CA GLU A 143 17.68 20.61 -6.07
C GLU A 143 16.25 20.70 -6.64
N SER A 144 15.51 19.60 -6.61
CA SER A 144 14.08 19.61 -6.95
C SER A 144 13.23 19.03 -5.82
N TRP A 145 12.00 19.49 -5.73
CA TRP A 145 10.99 18.88 -4.88
C TRP A 145 10.26 17.79 -5.67
N VAL A 146 10.39 16.55 -5.21
CA VAL A 146 9.73 15.38 -5.79
C VAL A 146 8.43 15.12 -5.03
N CYS A 147 7.30 15.16 -5.73
CA CYS A 147 5.97 14.99 -5.14
C CYS A 147 5.55 13.52 -5.10
N PHE A 148 4.97 13.09 -3.97
CA PHE A 148 4.40 11.75 -3.82
C PHE A 148 2.88 11.83 -3.84
N LYS A 149 2.24 11.06 -4.73
CA LYS A 149 0.78 10.86 -4.74
C LYS A 149 0.47 9.39 -4.46
N TYR A 150 -0.30 9.13 -3.41
CA TYR A 150 -0.70 7.80 -3.01
C TYR A 150 -1.99 7.40 -3.72
N GLU A 151 -1.99 6.26 -4.40
CA GLU A 151 -3.19 5.74 -5.05
C GLU A 151 -4.11 5.03 -4.05
N ARG A 152 -5.43 5.21 -4.22
CA ARG A 152 -6.47 4.63 -3.36
C ARG A 152 -6.25 4.91 -1.87
N LEU A 153 -5.73 6.11 -1.57
CA LEU A 153 -5.54 6.59 -0.21
C LEU A 153 -6.91 6.74 0.50
N PRO A 154 -7.17 6.07 1.63
CA PRO A 154 -8.38 6.25 2.41
C PRO A 154 -8.32 7.57 3.22
N ASN A 155 -9.23 7.74 4.19
CA ASN A 155 -9.21 8.92 5.04
C ASN A 155 -7.85 9.11 5.72
N LEU A 156 -7.36 10.34 5.64
CA LEU A 156 -6.12 10.80 6.26
C LEU A 156 -6.48 11.89 7.26
N CYS A 157 -5.89 11.86 8.45
CA CYS A 157 -6.03 12.97 9.37
C CYS A 157 -5.36 14.23 8.80
N TYR A 158 -6.15 15.27 8.52
CA TYR A 158 -5.63 16.50 7.91
C TYR A 158 -4.70 17.29 8.84
N TRP A 159 -4.78 17.06 10.16
CA TRP A 159 -3.95 17.74 11.15
C TRP A 159 -2.56 17.12 11.28
N CYS A 160 -2.47 15.79 11.48
CA CYS A 160 -1.18 15.12 11.71
C CYS A 160 -0.65 14.33 10.51
N GLY A 161 -1.47 14.10 9.47
CA GLY A 161 -1.08 13.28 8.32
C GLY A 161 -1.01 11.77 8.58
N CYS A 162 -1.54 11.29 9.71
CA CYS A 162 -1.61 9.85 10.03
C CYS A 162 -2.90 9.23 9.49
N LEU A 163 -2.84 7.92 9.21
CA LEU A 163 -3.95 7.11 8.69
C LEU A 163 -4.78 6.42 9.77
N THR A 164 -4.29 6.46 11.02
CA THR A 164 -4.85 5.73 12.16
C THR A 164 -5.65 6.61 13.12
N HIS A 165 -5.84 7.90 12.80
CA HIS A 165 -6.51 8.90 13.63
C HIS A 165 -7.89 9.28 13.09
#